data_AF-A0A3D4YQR9-F1
#
_entry.id   AF-A0A3D4YQR9-F1
#
_cell.length_a   1.000
_cell.length_b   1.000
_cell.length_c   1.000
_cell.angle_alpha   90.00
_cell.angle_beta   90.00
_cell.angle_gamma   90.00
#
_symmetry.space_group_name_H-M   'P 1'
#
loop_
_entity.id
_entity.type
_entity.pdbx_description
1 polymer ?
#
loop_
_entity_poly.entity_id
_entity_poly.type
_entity_poly.pdbx_seq_one_letter_code
_entity_poly.pdbx_strand_id
1 'polypeptide(L)'
;GGPGGIPMQIVVILLVLLLNRRAWFLALAALAGGLWYEAIVHLVNRPRPVVGQVLRVTEHPGSTSFPSGHIIFITISAAVLMLCLGHRYLPRWARPIGWALVAGIVVAVGLDRIYAGTHWPTDVLAGLLIAIAWLTFVVSLRRVTDRAFATGSKHGDRGTSGAPSETRLDPTSLAS
;
A
#
# COMPACT_ATOMS: atom_id res chain seq x y z
N GLY A 1 8.25 14.20 -11.75
CA GLY A 1 6.85 14.16 -12.27
C GLY A 1 6.34 15.57 -12.48
N GLY A 2 5.37 15.79 -13.36
CA GLY A 2 4.80 17.13 -13.56
C GLY A 2 4.17 17.69 -12.27
N PRO A 3 3.93 19.02 -12.19
CA PRO A 3 3.48 19.72 -10.98
C PRO A 3 2.18 19.18 -10.34
N GLY A 4 1.39 18.36 -11.05
CA GLY A 4 0.18 17.72 -10.51
C GLY A 4 0.40 16.43 -9.70
N GLY A 5 1.60 15.83 -9.69
CA GLY A 5 1.84 14.54 -9.01
C GLY A 5 1.85 14.62 -7.48
N ILE A 6 2.47 15.67 -6.94
CA ILE A 6 2.58 15.92 -5.50
C ILE A 6 1.22 16.16 -4.83
N PRO A 7 0.34 17.06 -5.34
CA PRO A 7 -0.96 17.26 -4.72
C PRO A 7 -1.83 15.99 -4.76
N MET A 8 -1.74 15.18 -5.81
CA MET A 8 -2.48 13.92 -5.91
C MET A 8 -1.98 12.88 -4.89
N GLN A 9 -0.67 12.81 -4.63
CA GLN A 9 -0.10 11.99 -3.55
C GLN A 9 -0.62 12.40 -2.17
N ILE A 10 -0.62 13.71 -1.89
CA ILE A 10 -1.12 14.25 -0.62
C ILE A 10 -2.60 13.87 -0.44
N VAL A 11 -3.43 14.02 -1.48
CA VAL A 11 -4.85 13.64 -1.42
C VAL A 11 -5.03 12.16 -1.10
N VAL A 12 -4.27 11.25 -1.74
CA VAL A 12 -4.37 9.81 -1.45
C VAL A 12 -3.92 9.50 -0.01
N ILE A 13 -2.84 10.11 0.46
CA ILE A 13 -2.37 9.94 1.84
C ILE A 13 -3.43 10.39 2.83
N LEU A 14 -4.00 11.59 2.63
CA LEU A 14 -5.07 12.11 3.46
C LEU A 14 -6.30 11.20 3.43
N LEU A 15 -6.72 10.73 2.26
CA LEU A 15 -7.85 9.81 2.12
C LEU A 15 -7.60 8.50 2.89
N VAL A 16 -6.41 7.91 2.77
CA VAL A 16 -6.03 6.69 3.49
C VAL A 16 -6.07 6.92 5.01
N LEU A 17 -5.53 8.04 5.49
CA LEU A 17 -5.52 8.38 6.92
C LEU A 17 -6.91 8.69 7.47
N LEU A 18 -7.76 9.38 6.69
CA LEU A 18 -9.14 9.70 7.05
C LEU A 18 -10.00 8.44 7.16
N LEU A 19 -9.88 7.53 6.17
CA LEU A 19 -10.69 6.31 6.13
C LEU A 19 -10.17 5.22 7.06
N ASN A 20 -8.88 5.20 7.38
CA ASN A 20 -8.30 4.23 8.30
C ASN A 20 -7.06 4.79 9.02
N ARG A 21 -7.27 5.44 10.17
CA ARG A 21 -6.16 5.99 10.99
C ARG A 21 -5.10 4.95 11.38
N ARG A 22 -5.45 3.66 11.44
CA ARG A 22 -4.50 2.56 11.71
C ARG A 22 -3.63 2.20 10.51
N ALA A 23 -3.92 2.74 9.33
CA ALA A 23 -3.14 2.56 8.10
C ALA A 23 -2.03 3.61 7.92
N TRP A 24 -1.65 4.34 8.98
CA TRP A 24 -0.56 5.32 8.95
C TRP A 24 0.74 4.76 8.37
N PHE A 25 1.03 3.48 8.57
CA PHE A 25 2.19 2.81 8.00
C PHE A 25 2.15 2.74 6.46
N LEU A 26 0.96 2.59 5.87
CA LEU A 26 0.77 2.59 4.41
C LEU A 26 0.86 4.01 3.84
N ALA A 27 0.40 5.02 4.59
CA ALA A 27 0.59 6.42 4.24
C ALA A 27 2.08 6.82 4.26
N LEU A 28 2.83 6.39 5.27
CA LEU A 28 4.27 6.60 5.36
C LEU A 28 5.01 5.89 4.20
N ALA A 29 4.58 4.68 3.86
CA ALA A 29 5.12 3.97 2.71
C ALA A 29 4.84 4.67 1.37
N ALA A 30 3.69 5.31 1.20
CA ALA A 30 3.40 6.11 0.01
C ALA A 30 4.30 7.34 -0.08
N LEU A 31 4.58 8.01 1.04
CA LEU A 31 5.54 9.13 1.12
C LEU A 31 6.96 8.70 0.79
N ALA A 32 7.46 7.63 1.42
CA ALA A 32 8.78 7.08 1.13
C ALA A 32 8.90 6.62 -0.33
N GLY A 33 7.79 6.16 -0.93
CA GLY A 33 7.59 5.96 -2.36
C GLY A 33 8.09 7.11 -3.24
N GLY A 34 7.68 8.34 -2.90
CA GLY A 34 8.07 9.54 -3.62
C GLY A 34 9.56 9.87 -3.48
N LEU A 35 10.14 9.66 -2.30
CA LEU A 35 11.55 9.98 -2.03
C LEU A 35 12.51 9.15 -2.87
N TRP A 36 12.33 7.83 -2.93
CA TRP A 36 13.21 6.99 -3.75
C TRP A 36 12.93 7.16 -5.24
N TYR A 37 11.71 7.52 -5.64
CA TYR A 37 11.39 7.78 -7.06
C TYR A 37 12.23 8.94 -7.61
N GLU A 38 12.31 10.06 -6.88
CA GLU A 38 13.15 11.20 -7.27
C GLU A 38 14.63 10.82 -7.36
N ALA A 39 15.12 9.97 -6.44
CA ALA A 39 16.49 9.46 -6.51
C ALA A 39 16.76 8.65 -7.80
N ILE A 40 15.84 7.76 -8.22
CA ILE A 40 15.99 6.98 -9.45
C ILE A 40 15.94 7.88 -10.69
N VAL A 41 15.06 8.88 -10.68
CA VAL A 41 14.94 9.85 -11.78
C VAL A 41 16.28 10.57 -12.02
N HIS A 42 16.95 11.02 -10.96
CA HIS A 42 18.25 11.69 -11.07
C HIS A 42 19.39 10.77 -11.53
N LEU A 43 19.29 9.46 -11.25
CA LEU A 43 20.34 8.49 -11.61
C LEU A 43 20.27 8.05 -13.07
N VAL A 44 19.08 7.81 -13.62
CA VAL A 44 18.93 7.14 -14.93
C VAL A 44 18.89 8.12 -16.10
N ASN A 45 18.41 9.35 -15.89
CA ASN A 45 18.36 10.43 -16.88
C ASN A 45 17.98 10.01 -18.33
N ARG A 46 17.00 9.10 -18.46
CA ARG A 46 16.61 8.52 -19.76
C ARG A 46 15.81 9.53 -20.58
N PRO A 47 16.14 9.76 -21.86
CA PRO A 47 15.36 10.65 -22.72
C PRO A 47 13.95 10.08 -23.03
N ARG A 48 12.97 10.99 -23.19
CA ARG A 48 11.59 10.65 -23.59
C ARG A 48 11.50 10.37 -25.10
N PRO A 49 10.47 9.62 -25.56
CA PRO A 49 10.23 9.42 -26.99
C PRO A 49 10.01 10.77 -27.69
N VAL A 50 10.63 10.96 -28.86
CA VAL A 50 10.51 12.20 -29.65
C VAL A 50 9.47 12.07 -30.76
N VAL A 51 9.00 13.21 -31.29
CA VAL A 51 8.02 13.27 -32.39
C VAL A 51 8.55 12.46 -33.59
N GLY A 52 7.81 11.42 -33.99
CA GLY A 52 8.20 10.45 -35.03
C GLY A 52 8.36 9.00 -34.53
N GLN A 53 8.49 8.78 -33.21
CA GLN A 53 8.56 7.45 -32.60
C GLN A 53 7.25 7.00 -31.94
N VAL A 54 6.26 7.90 -31.84
CA VAL A 54 5.02 7.72 -31.08
C VAL A 54 3.82 8.41 -31.76
N LEU A 55 2.62 7.87 -31.54
CA LEU A 55 1.35 8.27 -32.19
C LEU A 55 0.89 9.69 -31.81
N ARG A 56 1.21 10.16 -30.60
CA ARG A 56 0.87 11.51 -30.13
C ARG A 56 1.95 11.97 -29.14
N VAL A 57 2.29 13.26 -29.15
CA VAL A 57 3.20 13.86 -28.16
C VAL A 57 2.45 15.01 -27.49
N THR A 58 1.87 14.72 -26.32
CA THR A 58 1.28 15.75 -25.45
C THR A 58 2.31 16.14 -24.40
N GLU A 59 3.00 17.24 -24.69
CA GLU A 59 3.86 18.03 -23.80
C GLU A 59 5.20 17.42 -23.33
N HIS A 60 6.22 18.28 -23.31
CA HIS A 60 7.54 18.03 -22.71
C HIS A 60 7.73 18.85 -21.41
N PRO A 61 7.11 18.52 -20.27
CA PRO A 61 7.50 19.09 -19.00
C PRO A 61 8.49 18.14 -18.31
N GLY A 62 9.78 18.19 -18.68
CA GLY A 62 10.89 17.58 -17.92
C GLY A 62 11.72 16.49 -18.61
N SER A 63 12.93 16.30 -18.07
CA SER A 63 14.10 15.65 -18.70
C SER A 63 14.15 14.12 -18.68
N THR A 64 13.29 13.43 -17.92
CA THR A 64 13.43 11.98 -17.69
C THR A 64 12.16 11.16 -17.96
N SER A 65 12.32 10.05 -18.69
CA SER A 65 11.25 9.09 -19.05
C SER A 65 11.18 7.89 -18.10
N PHE A 66 12.28 7.55 -17.44
CA PHE A 66 12.39 6.36 -16.59
C PHE A 66 12.46 6.70 -15.10
N PRO A 67 11.78 5.94 -14.22
CA PRO A 67 10.64 5.06 -14.50
C PRO A 67 9.33 5.87 -14.62
N SER A 68 8.24 5.25 -15.09
CA SER A 68 6.95 5.93 -15.15
C SER A 68 6.39 6.22 -13.75
N GLY A 69 6.49 7.48 -13.32
CA GLY A 69 5.94 7.94 -12.04
C GLY A 69 4.42 7.77 -11.93
N HIS A 70 3.69 7.89 -13.04
CA HIS A 70 2.24 7.64 -13.08
C HIS A 70 1.91 6.19 -12.75
N ILE A 71 2.71 5.24 -13.27
CA ILE A 71 2.50 3.81 -13.01
C ILE A 71 2.83 3.48 -11.57
N ILE A 72 3.97 3.98 -11.06
CA ILE A 72 4.34 3.80 -9.66
C ILE A 72 3.23 4.32 -8.74
N PHE A 73 2.75 5.53 -9.01
CA PHE A 73 1.71 6.17 -8.23
C PHE A 73 0.39 5.39 -8.25
N ILE A 74 -0.17 5.13 -9.43
CA ILE A 74 -1.48 4.48 -9.54
C ILE A 74 -1.45 3.06 -8.96
N THR A 75 -0.36 2.31 -9.16
CA THR A 75 -0.20 0.97 -8.60
C THR A 75 -0.17 0.99 -7.07
N ILE A 76 0.64 1.87 -6.46
CA ILE A 76 0.73 1.97 -4.99
C ILE A 76 -0.61 2.44 -4.41
N SER A 77 -1.19 3.51 -4.94
CA SER A 77 -2.42 4.11 -4.41
C SER A 77 -3.61 3.15 -4.53
N ALA A 78 -3.83 2.52 -5.68
CA ALA A 78 -4.93 1.60 -5.88
C ALA A 78 -4.79 0.33 -5.01
N ALA A 79 -3.57 -0.21 -4.87
CA ALA A 79 -3.31 -1.35 -4.00
C ALA A 79 -3.54 -1.01 -2.52
N VAL A 80 -3.08 0.15 -2.06
CA VAL A 80 -3.30 0.62 -0.67
C VAL A 80 -4.79 0.80 -0.38
N LEU A 81 -5.55 1.41 -1.30
CA LEU A 81 -7.00 1.53 -1.15
C LEU A 81 -7.69 0.17 -1.09
N MET A 82 -7.29 -0.77 -1.95
CA MET A 82 -7.82 -2.15 -1.93
C MET A 82 -7.50 -2.87 -0.62
N LEU A 83 -6.30 -2.68 -0.06
CA LEU A 83 -5.90 -3.26 1.23
C LEU A 83 -6.66 -2.63 2.40
N CYS A 84 -6.89 -1.32 2.38
CA CYS A 84 -7.55 -0.59 3.48
C CYS A 84 -9.07 -0.75 3.45
N LEU A 85 -9.70 -0.47 2.31
CA LEU A 85 -11.15 -0.45 2.16
C LEU A 85 -11.65 -1.81 1.68
N GLY A 86 -11.00 -2.38 0.67
CA GLY A 86 -11.44 -3.66 0.09
C GLY A 86 -11.41 -4.78 1.11
N HIS A 87 -10.38 -4.86 1.95
CA HIS A 87 -10.36 -5.87 3.00
C HIS A 87 -11.41 -5.65 4.10
N ARG A 88 -11.76 -4.38 4.38
CA ARG A 88 -12.68 -3.99 5.46
C ARG A 88 -14.16 -4.11 5.05
N TYR A 89 -14.49 -3.71 3.83
CA TYR A 89 -15.86 -3.51 3.36
C TYR A 89 -16.29 -4.54 2.30
N LEU A 90 -15.37 -5.11 1.51
CA LEU A 90 -15.76 -6.13 0.54
C LEU A 90 -15.86 -7.52 1.19
N PRO A 91 -16.91 -8.30 0.85
CA PRO A 91 -17.01 -9.70 1.24
C PRO A 91 -15.88 -10.51 0.59
N ARG A 92 -15.48 -11.63 1.22
CA ARG A 92 -14.30 -12.40 0.82
C ARG A 92 -14.32 -12.83 -0.66
N TRP A 93 -15.50 -13.17 -1.19
CA TRP A 93 -15.69 -13.57 -2.58
C TRP A 93 -15.52 -12.42 -3.59
N ALA A 94 -15.75 -11.17 -3.18
CA ALA A 94 -15.64 -10.00 -4.06
C ALA A 94 -14.22 -9.40 -4.09
N ARG A 95 -13.34 -9.82 -3.17
CA ARG A 95 -11.93 -9.40 -3.13
C ARG A 95 -11.14 -9.69 -4.41
N PRO A 96 -11.23 -10.87 -5.05
CA PRO A 96 -10.55 -11.11 -6.33
C PRO A 96 -11.02 -10.15 -7.43
N ILE A 97 -12.32 -9.81 -7.47
CA ILE A 97 -12.87 -8.84 -8.42
C ILE A 97 -12.27 -7.45 -8.18
N GLY A 98 -12.16 -7.03 -6.91
CA GLY A 98 -11.52 -5.76 -6.57
C GLY A 98 -10.05 -5.70 -7.01
N TRP A 99 -9.29 -6.79 -6.85
CA TRP A 99 -7.91 -6.86 -7.35
C TRP A 99 -7.83 -6.86 -8.89
N ALA A 100 -8.77 -7.52 -9.57
CA ALA A 100 -8.87 -7.47 -11.03
C ALA A 100 -9.14 -6.04 -11.52
N LEU A 101 -9.99 -5.29 -10.83
CA LEU A 101 -10.24 -3.87 -11.12
C LEU A 101 -8.98 -3.02 -10.95
N VAL A 102 -8.24 -3.22 -9.86
CA VAL A 102 -6.95 -2.53 -9.63
C VAL A 102 -5.98 -2.82 -10.78
N ALA A 103 -5.83 -4.10 -11.17
CA ALA A 103 -4.97 -4.48 -12.28
C ALA A 103 -5.43 -3.83 -13.60
N GLY A 104 -6.74 -3.82 -13.88
CA GLY A 104 -7.32 -3.18 -15.05
C GLY A 104 -7.02 -1.67 -15.13
N ILE A 105 -7.15 -0.96 -14.01
CA ILE A 105 -6.82 0.47 -13.93
C ILE A 105 -5.33 0.71 -14.22
N VAL A 106 -4.44 -0.09 -13.62
CA VAL A 106 -2.99 0.04 -13.84
C VAL A 106 -2.63 -0.19 -15.31
N VAL A 107 -3.21 -1.22 -15.94
CA VAL A 107 -3.00 -1.53 -17.35
C VAL A 107 -3.53 -0.41 -18.24
N ALA A 108 -4.75 0.08 -17.99
CA ALA A 108 -5.35 1.16 -18.76
C ALA A 108 -4.50 2.44 -18.71
N VAL A 109 -4.00 2.82 -17.52
CA VAL A 109 -3.09 3.96 -17.36
C VAL A 109 -1.75 3.69 -18.04
N GLY A 110 -1.21 2.46 -17.99
CA GLY A 110 0.02 2.09 -18.68
C GLY A 110 -0.10 2.26 -20.19
N LEU A 111 -1.19 1.77 -20.77
CA LEU A 111 -1.48 1.91 -22.19
C LEU A 111 -1.67 3.37 -22.59
N ASP A 112 -2.38 4.16 -21.78
CA ASP A 112 -2.52 5.61 -22.00
C ASP A 112 -1.15 6.32 -22.06
N ARG A 113 -0.22 5.96 -21.18
CA ARG A 113 1.13 6.57 -21.17
C ARG A 113 1.96 6.23 -22.41
N ILE A 114 1.84 5.00 -22.90
CA ILE A 114 2.49 4.53 -24.13
C ILE A 114 1.84 5.20 -25.34
N TYR A 115 0.51 5.25 -25.39
CA TYR A 115 -0.25 5.84 -26.48
C TYR A 115 -0.03 7.35 -26.59
N ALA A 116 0.02 8.05 -25.46
CA ALA A 116 0.35 9.47 -25.37
C ALA A 116 1.83 9.78 -25.66
N GLY A 117 2.65 8.76 -25.96
CA GLY A 117 4.04 8.89 -26.33
C GLY A 117 4.95 9.42 -25.21
N THR A 118 4.47 9.46 -23.98
CA THR A 118 5.19 10.07 -22.85
C THR A 118 6.23 9.13 -22.23
N HIS A 119 6.07 7.81 -22.42
CA HIS A 119 6.89 6.77 -21.81
C HIS A 119 7.08 5.59 -22.76
N TRP A 120 8.23 4.93 -22.70
CA TRP A 120 8.47 3.65 -23.37
C TRP A 120 7.71 2.52 -22.65
N PRO A 121 7.34 1.43 -23.34
CA PRO A 121 6.75 0.24 -22.69
C PRO A 121 7.64 -0.31 -21.55
N THR A 122 8.96 -0.19 -21.69
CA THR A 122 9.93 -0.57 -20.66
C THR A 122 9.88 0.34 -19.42
N ASP A 123 9.55 1.64 -19.57
CA ASP A 123 9.39 2.55 -18.42
C ASP A 123 8.14 2.20 -17.61
N VAL A 124 7.08 1.76 -18.30
CA VAL A 124 5.82 1.30 -17.69
C VAL A 124 6.06 -0.01 -16.93
N LEU A 125 6.72 -0.99 -17.57
CA LEU A 125 7.02 -2.26 -16.94
C LEU A 125 7.94 -2.09 -15.71
N ALA A 126 9.00 -1.28 -15.83
CA ALA A 126 9.87 -0.99 -14.71
C ALA A 126 9.13 -0.28 -13.57
N GLY A 127 8.29 0.71 -13.88
CA GLY A 127 7.46 1.38 -12.88
C GLY A 127 6.56 0.40 -12.13
N LEU A 128 5.94 -0.55 -12.84
CA LEU A 128 5.10 -1.59 -12.25
C LEU A 128 5.90 -2.52 -11.32
N LEU A 129 7.05 -3.01 -11.78
CA LEU A 129 7.91 -3.90 -10.99
C LEU A 129 8.43 -3.23 -9.72
N ILE A 130 8.88 -1.99 -9.82
CA ILE A 130 9.36 -1.22 -8.67
C ILE A 130 8.21 -0.98 -7.67
N ALA A 131 7.01 -0.64 -8.15
CA ALA A 131 5.85 -0.46 -7.29
C ALA A 131 5.45 -1.75 -6.56
N ILE A 132 5.46 -2.90 -7.25
CA ILE A 132 5.19 -4.20 -6.64
C ILE A 132 6.26 -4.54 -5.60
N ALA A 133 7.54 -4.38 -5.92
CA ALA A 133 8.65 -4.64 -5.00
C ALA A 133 8.56 -3.76 -3.73
N TRP A 134 8.19 -2.49 -3.90
CA TRP A 134 7.98 -1.57 -2.80
C TRP A 134 6.81 -2.01 -1.91
N LEU A 135 5.65 -2.34 -2.50
CA LEU A 135 4.48 -2.80 -1.76
C LEU A 135 4.75 -4.11 -1.01
N THR A 136 5.44 -5.07 -1.62
CA THR A 136 5.77 -6.34 -0.96
C THR A 136 6.73 -6.12 0.20
N PHE A 137 7.72 -5.23 0.05
CA PHE A 137 8.62 -4.83 1.13
C PHE A 137 7.85 -4.22 2.31
N VAL A 138 7.00 -3.22 2.05
CA VAL A 138 6.20 -2.53 3.07
C VAL A 138 5.26 -3.49 3.81
N VAL A 139 4.54 -4.34 3.07
CA VAL A 139 3.62 -5.31 3.69
C VAL A 139 4.39 -6.35 4.50
N SER A 140 5.57 -6.79 4.04
CA SER A 140 6.41 -7.74 4.78
C SER A 140 6.96 -7.13 6.06
N LEU A 141 7.47 -5.90 6.00
CA LEU A 141 7.96 -5.16 7.16
C LEU A 141 6.87 -5.00 8.22
N ARG A 142 5.67 -4.63 7.82
CA ARG A 142 4.52 -4.55 8.72
C ARG A 142 4.20 -5.90 9.38
N ARG A 143 4.16 -7.00 8.61
CA ARG A 143 3.89 -8.34 9.16
C ARG A 143 4.96 -8.80 10.15
N VAL A 144 6.23 -8.51 9.88
CA VAL A 144 7.34 -8.84 10.80
C VAL A 144 7.22 -8.03 12.07
N THR A 145 6.93 -6.74 11.96
CA THR A 145 6.78 -5.81 13.10
C THR A 145 5.59 -6.23 13.98
N ASP A 146 4.43 -6.50 13.38
CA ASP A 146 3.23 -6.96 14.09
C ASP A 146 3.50 -8.28 14.86
N ARG A 147 4.25 -9.21 14.27
CA ARG A 147 4.63 -10.48 14.92
C ARG A 147 5.62 -10.29 16.06
N ALA A 148 6.63 -9.44 15.87
CA ALA A 148 7.66 -9.17 16.87
C ALA A 148 7.03 -8.58 18.14
N PHE A 149 6.13 -7.60 18.00
CA PHE A 149 5.45 -6.97 19.14
C PHE A 149 4.30 -7.82 19.72
N ALA A 150 3.66 -8.69 18.94
CA ALA A 150 2.65 -9.63 19.47
C ALA A 150 3.25 -10.69 20.41
N THR A 151 4.56 -10.98 20.29
CA THR A 151 5.23 -12.01 21.09
C THR A 151 5.53 -11.54 22.53
N GLY A 152 5.55 -10.22 22.79
CA GLY A 152 5.80 -9.64 24.12
C GLY A 152 4.58 -9.53 25.05
N SER A 153 3.35 -9.69 24.54
CA SER A 153 2.13 -9.43 25.33
C SER A 153 1.56 -10.66 26.05
N LYS A 154 2.12 -11.86 25.87
CA LYS A 154 1.56 -13.11 26.42
C LYS A 154 2.06 -13.50 27.83
N HIS A 155 2.86 -12.66 28.49
CA HIS A 155 3.49 -13.02 29.78
C HIS A 155 2.98 -12.26 31.02
N GLY A 156 1.97 -11.39 30.88
CA GLY A 156 1.49 -10.52 31.97
C GLY A 156 0.22 -10.94 32.70
N ASP A 157 -0.50 -11.99 32.27
CA ASP A 157 -1.86 -12.30 32.75
C ASP A 157 -2.03 -13.75 33.27
N ARG A 158 -0.97 -14.31 33.87
CA ARG A 158 -1.00 -15.64 34.50
C ARG A 158 -0.58 -15.58 35.97
N GLY A 159 -1.15 -14.65 36.72
CA GLY A 159 -0.74 -14.46 38.11
C GLY A 159 -1.76 -13.80 39.02
N THR A 160 -3.03 -14.19 39.01
CA THR A 160 -3.93 -14.10 40.19
C THR A 160 -5.22 -14.89 39.94
N SER A 161 -5.17 -16.23 39.94
CA SER A 161 -6.39 -17.03 40.15
C SER A 161 -6.01 -18.39 40.70
N GLY A 162 -5.55 -18.40 41.96
CA GLY A 162 -5.19 -19.60 42.68
C GLY A 162 -5.24 -19.34 44.18
N ALA A 163 -6.43 -19.37 44.75
CA ALA A 163 -6.63 -19.62 46.17
C ALA A 163 -7.67 -20.75 46.31
N PRO A 164 -7.30 -21.92 46.87
CA PRO A 164 -8.23 -23.00 47.16
C PRO A 164 -8.82 -22.90 48.58
N SER A 165 -9.99 -23.54 48.72
CA SER A 165 -10.70 -24.00 49.93
C SER A 165 -11.33 -22.97 50.87
N GLU A 166 -12.67 -23.02 50.96
CA GLU A 166 -13.32 -23.32 52.23
C GLU A 166 -14.64 -24.08 51.99
N THR A 167 -14.64 -25.33 52.43
CA THR A 167 -15.78 -26.23 52.49
C THR A 167 -16.73 -25.70 53.57
N ARG A 168 -17.85 -25.12 53.16
CA ARG A 168 -18.92 -24.67 54.06
C ARG A 168 -19.56 -25.90 54.72
N LEU A 169 -19.25 -26.13 55.99
CA LEU A 169 -19.97 -27.08 56.86
C LEU A 169 -21.39 -26.55 57.12
N ASP A 170 -22.37 -27.42 56.90
CA ASP A 170 -23.80 -27.17 57.12
C ASP A 170 -24.18 -27.52 58.57
N PRO A 171 -24.66 -26.56 59.40
CA PRO A 171 -24.97 -26.82 60.80
C PRO A 171 -26.42 -27.25 61.06
N THR A 172 -27.11 -27.92 60.12
CA THR A 172 -28.51 -28.36 60.35
C THR A 172 -28.80 -29.87 60.32
N SER A 173 -27.78 -30.74 60.43
CA SER A 173 -28.01 -32.20 60.55
C SER A 173 -28.15 -32.72 62.00
N LEU A 174 -28.43 -31.86 62.98
CA LEU A 174 -28.66 -32.25 64.38
C LEU A 174 -29.96 -31.66 64.92
N ALA A 175 -31.09 -32.15 64.41
CA ALA A 175 -32.34 -32.20 65.15
C ALA A 175 -33.22 -33.32 64.58
N SER A 176 -33.46 -34.31 65.43
CA SER A 176 -34.63 -35.21 65.52
C SER A 176 -35.76 -35.03 64.51
#